data_AF-A0A2D6MH55-F1
#
_entry.id   AF-A0A2D6MH55-F1
#
_cell.length_a   1.000
_cell.length_b   1.000
_cell.length_c   1.000
_cell.angle_alpha   90.00
_cell.angle_beta   90.00
_cell.angle_gamma   90.00
#
_symmetry.space_group_name_H-M   'P 1'
#
loop_
_entity.id
_entity.type
_entity.pdbx_description
1 polymer ?
#
loop_
_entity_poly.entity_id
_entity_poly.type
_entity_poly.pdbx_seq_one_letter_code
_entity_poly.pdbx_strand_id
1 'polypeptide(L)'
;MNLPTLYGKSTNGKIKEWNISVLKMGDETCYIETEHGYEGGKKQLDQRYVGQGKNIGKANETTTYEQACSEARSAHSRKKDSGYVEDKDKIPSTSDGLFLPMLAHRYDKHSAKIKFPCLVQPKLDGVRMLARKEDGIVTMWSRKGKLIDIPDKINEQLCLMLEDGQSTDGELYVHGWTFQRIIAAVKKKRDDTDLLEYHIYDSPHPTLPFEMRLPQKGIGATLYPHYCQSWTNNGKNIKFVATYDVVDQAEFDVFEGMMVQQNYEGMMVRNQNSLYKYKHRSYDLQKVKRFVDDEFEIIGGKDGSGREAGMIVFRCITGGGLEFDVRPKGSHEERREVFNNLEKYIGKHLTVRYQELTDDGRPRFPVGVVVRDYE
;
A
#
# COMPACT_ATOMS: atom_id res chain seq x y z
N MET A 1 32.68 -4.59 -16.05
CA MET A 1 31.58 -3.72 -16.54
C MET A 1 31.55 -2.43 -15.73
N ASN A 2 31.31 -1.27 -16.34
CA ASN A 2 31.05 -0.03 -15.60
C ASN A 2 29.70 0.56 -16.07
N LEU A 3 28.86 1.01 -15.14
CA LEU A 3 27.56 1.62 -15.46
C LEU A 3 27.65 3.15 -15.35
N PRO A 4 26.76 3.89 -16.04
CA PRO A 4 26.77 5.36 -15.98
C PRO A 4 26.72 5.87 -14.54
N THR A 5 27.53 6.88 -14.23
CA THR A 5 27.49 7.55 -12.92
C THR A 5 26.10 8.11 -12.66
N LEU A 6 25.64 7.98 -11.42
CA LEU A 6 24.37 8.49 -10.97
C LEU A 6 24.58 9.67 -10.02
N TYR A 7 23.82 10.73 -10.25
CA TYR A 7 23.85 11.97 -9.51
C TYR A 7 22.57 12.17 -8.73
N GLY A 8 22.69 12.73 -7.53
CA GLY A 8 21.53 13.12 -6.74
C GLY A 8 21.86 14.30 -5.84
N LYS A 9 20.84 14.99 -5.34
CA LYS A 9 21.03 16.12 -4.43
C LYS A 9 20.95 15.69 -2.96
N SER A 10 21.79 16.25 -2.11
CA SER A 10 21.68 16.12 -0.66
C SER A 10 20.79 17.22 -0.09
N THR A 11 20.41 17.10 1.19
CA THR A 11 19.51 18.04 1.86
C THR A 11 20.08 19.45 2.00
N ASN A 12 21.40 19.61 1.94
CA ASN A 12 22.08 20.92 1.95
C ASN A 12 22.43 21.42 0.54
N GLY A 13 21.87 20.82 -0.51
CA GLY A 13 22.05 21.23 -1.90
C GLY A 13 23.30 20.69 -2.60
N LYS A 14 24.23 20.02 -1.89
CA LYS A 14 25.43 19.44 -2.51
C LYS A 14 25.09 18.26 -3.40
N ILE A 15 25.78 18.14 -4.54
CA ILE A 15 25.66 17.00 -5.46
C ILE A 15 26.36 15.78 -4.86
N LYS A 16 25.66 14.65 -4.87
CA LYS A 16 26.16 13.32 -4.54
C LYS A 16 26.38 12.56 -5.83
N GLU A 17 27.48 11.83 -5.90
CA GLU A 17 27.80 10.91 -6.99
C GLU A 17 27.76 9.49 -6.46
N TRP A 18 27.32 8.57 -7.31
CA TRP A 18 27.27 7.14 -7.04
C TRP A 18 27.64 6.38 -8.31
N ASN A 19 28.68 5.57 -8.21
CA ASN A 19 29.21 4.72 -9.28
C ASN A 19 29.01 3.25 -8.89
N ILE A 20 28.82 2.40 -9.89
CA ILE A 20 28.84 0.96 -9.70
C ILE A 20 29.55 0.27 -10.86
N SER A 21 30.48 -0.60 -10.52
CA SER A 21 31.26 -1.40 -11.46
C SER A 21 31.24 -2.87 -11.06
N VAL A 22 31.61 -3.71 -12.02
CA VAL A 22 31.89 -5.14 -11.82
C VAL A 22 33.32 -5.39 -12.24
N LEU A 23 34.13 -5.83 -11.29
CA LEU A 23 35.49 -6.30 -11.50
C LEU A 23 35.47 -7.81 -11.68
N LYS A 24 36.23 -8.29 -12.66
CA LYS A 24 36.53 -9.70 -12.86
C LYS A 24 38.04 -9.87 -12.70
N MET A 25 38.44 -10.66 -11.71
CA MET A 25 39.83 -10.96 -11.42
C MET A 25 40.34 -12.10 -12.31
N GLY A 26 41.66 -12.27 -12.37
CA GLY A 26 42.31 -13.28 -13.22
C GLY A 26 42.03 -14.74 -12.80
N ASP A 27 41.57 -14.95 -11.57
CA ASP A 27 41.10 -16.23 -11.02
C ASP A 27 39.59 -16.45 -11.23
N GLU A 28 38.96 -15.71 -12.13
CA GLU A 28 37.51 -15.70 -12.43
C GLU A 28 36.62 -15.20 -11.27
N THR A 29 37.21 -14.77 -10.15
CA THR A 29 36.49 -14.13 -9.05
C THR A 29 35.88 -12.81 -9.49
N CYS A 30 34.61 -12.56 -9.14
CA CYS A 30 33.94 -11.31 -9.45
C CYS A 30 33.61 -10.49 -8.19
N TYR A 31 33.80 -9.18 -8.29
CA TYR A 31 33.37 -8.21 -7.28
C TYR A 31 32.43 -7.19 -7.90
N ILE A 32 31.43 -6.77 -7.15
CA ILE A 32 30.66 -5.56 -7.44
C ILE A 32 31.23 -4.47 -6.55
N GLU A 33 31.69 -3.38 -7.14
CA GLU A 33 32.16 -2.21 -6.41
C GLU A 33 31.14 -1.09 -6.52
N THR A 34 30.86 -0.43 -5.41
CA THR A 34 30.08 0.80 -5.39
C THR A 34 30.90 1.90 -4.75
N GLU A 35 31.14 2.96 -5.52
CA GLU A 35 31.83 4.15 -5.03
C GLU A 35 30.81 5.29 -4.87
N HIS A 36 30.83 5.99 -3.74
CA HIS A 36 29.85 7.04 -3.48
C HIS A 36 30.38 8.15 -2.58
N GLY A 37 29.84 9.36 -2.75
CA GLY A 37 30.23 10.52 -1.97
C GLY A 37 29.79 11.82 -2.60
N TYR A 38 30.16 12.96 -2.01
CA TYR A 38 29.90 14.26 -2.62
C TYR A 38 30.79 14.47 -3.85
N GLU A 39 30.25 15.13 -4.87
CA GLU A 39 31.03 15.62 -6.01
C GLU A 39 32.22 16.45 -5.52
N GLY A 40 33.42 16.20 -6.07
CA GLY A 40 34.67 16.84 -5.66
C GLY A 40 35.16 16.49 -4.24
N GLY A 41 34.44 15.65 -3.49
CA GLY A 41 34.81 15.19 -2.15
C GLY A 41 35.43 13.80 -2.12
N LYS A 42 35.98 13.42 -0.96
CA LYS A 42 36.46 12.06 -0.72
C LYS A 42 35.33 11.05 -0.91
N LYS A 43 35.58 10.02 -1.71
CA LYS A 43 34.64 8.93 -1.97
C LYS A 43 34.84 7.77 -1.00
N GLN A 44 33.74 7.07 -0.70
CA GLN A 44 33.73 5.79 -0.01
C GLN A 44 33.58 4.69 -1.06
N LEU A 45 34.38 3.64 -0.93
CA LEU A 45 34.36 2.47 -1.80
C LEU A 45 33.88 1.27 -0.98
N ASP A 46 32.79 0.65 -1.42
CA ASP A 46 32.32 -0.64 -0.91
C ASP A 46 32.52 -1.71 -1.97
N GLN A 47 33.00 -2.88 -1.58
CA GLN A 47 33.18 -4.03 -2.46
C GLN A 47 32.39 -5.22 -1.94
N ARG A 48 31.72 -5.94 -2.84
CA ARG A 48 31.01 -7.19 -2.51
C ARG A 48 31.43 -8.31 -3.47
N TYR A 49 31.89 -9.41 -2.89
CA TYR A 49 32.21 -10.63 -3.60
C TYR A 49 30.94 -11.32 -4.14
N VAL A 50 31.02 -11.84 -5.37
CA VAL A 50 30.00 -12.68 -6.01
C VAL A 50 30.63 -14.04 -6.25
N GLY A 51 30.25 -15.03 -5.43
CA GLY A 51 30.97 -16.32 -5.39
C GLY A 51 30.48 -17.39 -6.34
N GLN A 52 29.28 -17.24 -6.90
CA GLN A 52 28.73 -18.24 -7.81
C GLN A 52 27.70 -17.63 -8.75
N GLY A 53 27.59 -18.27 -9.91
CA GLY A 53 26.47 -18.12 -10.83
C GLY A 53 25.14 -18.57 -10.24
N LYS A 54 24.05 -18.36 -10.97
CA LYS A 54 22.69 -18.75 -10.55
C LYS A 54 22.10 -19.75 -11.55
N ASN A 55 21.22 -20.63 -11.07
CA ASN A 55 20.54 -21.66 -11.87
C ASN A 55 21.49 -22.64 -12.58
N ILE A 56 22.60 -23.00 -11.93
CA ILE A 56 23.55 -23.98 -12.46
C ILE A 56 22.82 -25.28 -12.87
N GLY A 57 23.05 -25.74 -14.10
CA GLY A 57 22.43 -26.92 -14.70
C GLY A 57 21.05 -26.67 -15.33
N LYS A 58 20.60 -25.42 -15.48
CA LYS A 58 19.33 -25.08 -16.15
C LYS A 58 19.56 -24.21 -17.38
N ALA A 59 18.56 -24.14 -18.27
CA ALA A 59 18.65 -23.36 -19.52
C ALA A 59 18.91 -21.84 -19.32
N ASN A 60 18.68 -21.32 -18.12
CA ASN A 60 18.94 -19.92 -17.73
C ASN A 60 20.05 -19.79 -16.69
N GLU A 61 21.01 -20.72 -16.73
CA GLU A 61 22.25 -20.65 -15.97
C GLU A 61 22.98 -19.33 -16.26
N THR A 62 23.54 -18.73 -15.21
CA THR A 62 24.44 -17.58 -15.33
C THR A 62 25.81 -17.95 -14.79
N THR A 63 26.85 -17.48 -15.45
CA THR A 63 28.21 -17.47 -14.88
C THR A 63 28.29 -16.48 -13.72
N THR A 64 29.35 -16.58 -12.91
CA THR A 64 29.62 -15.64 -11.81
C THR A 64 29.69 -14.19 -12.30
N TYR A 65 30.29 -13.94 -13.47
CA TYR A 65 30.38 -12.59 -14.06
C TYR A 65 29.03 -12.08 -14.56
N GLU A 66 28.23 -12.92 -15.23
CA GLU A 66 26.88 -12.56 -15.68
C GLU A 66 25.96 -12.25 -14.50
N GLN A 67 26.05 -13.05 -13.43
CA GLN A 67 25.32 -12.81 -12.20
C GLN A 67 25.72 -11.48 -11.56
N ALA A 68 27.03 -11.20 -11.47
CA ALA A 68 27.54 -9.94 -10.96
C ALA A 68 27.05 -8.73 -11.79
N CYS A 69 27.04 -8.87 -13.12
CA CYS A 69 26.53 -7.83 -14.02
C CYS A 69 25.02 -7.61 -13.87
N SER A 70 24.24 -8.67 -13.74
CA SER A 70 22.79 -8.60 -13.52
C SER A 70 22.46 -7.89 -12.19
N GLU A 71 23.17 -8.24 -11.12
CA GLU A 71 23.00 -7.62 -9.80
C GLU A 71 23.42 -6.14 -9.80
N ALA A 72 24.52 -5.79 -10.49
CA ALA A 72 24.95 -4.40 -10.63
C ALA A 72 23.94 -3.56 -11.42
N ARG A 73 23.38 -4.07 -12.53
CA ARG A 73 22.31 -3.40 -13.28
C ARG A 73 21.06 -3.19 -12.43
N SER A 74 20.68 -4.19 -11.64
CA SER A 74 19.55 -4.09 -10.71
C SER A 74 19.79 -3.05 -9.62
N ALA A 75 21.00 -3.00 -9.04
CA ALA A 75 21.38 -1.98 -8.06
C ALA A 75 21.39 -0.57 -8.66
N HIS A 76 21.90 -0.41 -9.88
CA HIS A 76 21.87 0.85 -10.63
C HIS A 76 20.44 1.33 -10.92
N SER A 77 19.58 0.44 -11.42
CA SER A 77 18.15 0.75 -11.63
C SER A 77 17.45 1.16 -10.33
N ARG A 78 17.67 0.42 -9.22
CA ARG A 78 17.11 0.78 -7.90
C ARG A 78 17.62 2.13 -7.40
N LYS A 79 18.85 2.50 -7.76
CA LYS A 79 19.41 3.81 -7.40
C LYS A 79 18.74 4.91 -8.21
N LYS A 80 18.49 4.71 -9.51
CA LYS A 80 17.66 5.62 -10.32
C LYS A 80 16.25 5.78 -9.76
N ASP A 81 15.61 4.67 -9.38
CA ASP A 81 14.28 4.68 -8.73
C ASP A 81 14.26 5.49 -7.42
N SER A 82 15.41 5.70 -6.77
CA SER A 82 15.54 6.53 -5.55
C SER A 82 15.68 8.03 -5.83
N GLY A 83 15.56 8.45 -7.09
CA GLY A 83 15.66 9.86 -7.52
C GLY A 83 17.06 10.29 -7.94
N TYR A 84 17.97 9.34 -8.21
CA TYR A 84 19.24 9.65 -8.85
C TYR A 84 19.09 9.62 -10.38
N VAL A 85 19.85 10.44 -11.08
CA VAL A 85 19.79 10.61 -12.54
C VAL A 85 21.17 10.50 -13.15
N GLU A 86 21.25 10.17 -14.45
CA GLU A 86 22.52 10.08 -15.18
C GLU A 86 23.02 11.46 -15.64
N ASP A 87 22.12 12.44 -15.72
CA ASP A 87 22.39 13.81 -16.15
C ASP A 87 22.24 14.79 -14.97
N LYS A 88 23.32 15.50 -14.63
CA LYS A 88 23.37 16.44 -13.49
C LYS A 88 22.35 17.57 -13.64
N ASP A 89 22.06 18.00 -14.86
CA ASP A 89 21.14 19.10 -15.12
C ASP A 89 19.68 18.67 -14.95
N LYS A 90 19.42 17.35 -14.96
CA LYS A 90 18.13 16.75 -14.69
C LYS A 90 17.98 16.27 -13.24
N ILE A 91 18.92 16.65 -12.35
CA ILE A 91 18.74 16.38 -10.92
C ILE A 91 17.45 17.09 -10.51
N PRO A 92 16.43 16.35 -10.01
CA PRO A 92 15.17 16.96 -9.61
C PRO A 92 15.46 18.16 -8.70
N SER A 93 14.99 19.34 -9.13
CA SER A 93 15.26 20.57 -8.42
C SER A 93 14.72 20.45 -7.00
N THR A 94 15.53 20.85 -6.03
CA THR A 94 15.20 20.83 -4.60
C THR A 94 13.96 21.67 -4.22
N SER A 95 13.34 22.36 -5.18
CA SER A 95 12.10 23.11 -4.99
C SER A 95 10.85 22.23 -4.95
N ASP A 96 10.88 20.99 -5.46
CA ASP A 96 9.84 20.00 -5.21
C ASP A 96 10.49 18.73 -4.67
N GLY A 97 10.79 18.76 -3.37
CA GLY A 97 11.29 17.58 -2.66
C GLY A 97 10.42 16.39 -2.98
N LEU A 98 11.01 15.36 -3.63
CA LEU A 98 10.39 14.13 -4.10
C LEU A 98 8.90 14.02 -3.75
N PHE A 99 8.01 14.11 -4.75
CA PHE A 99 6.55 14.00 -4.63
C PHE A 99 6.14 12.64 -4.03
N LEU A 100 6.37 12.52 -2.73
CA LEU A 100 6.26 11.32 -1.93
C LEU A 100 5.21 11.58 -0.85
N PRO A 101 4.42 10.57 -0.54
CA PRO A 101 3.25 10.79 0.27
C PRO A 101 3.59 11.10 1.73
N MET A 102 2.66 11.79 2.39
CA MET A 102 2.56 11.82 3.85
C MET A 102 2.25 10.41 4.39
N LEU A 103 2.95 9.99 5.44
CA LEU A 103 2.81 8.66 6.05
C LEU A 103 2.07 8.73 7.39
N ALA A 104 1.32 7.67 7.70
CA ALA A 104 0.50 7.60 8.91
C ALA A 104 1.24 7.00 10.12
N HIS A 105 1.07 7.56 11.31
CA HIS A 105 1.39 6.86 12.57
C HIS A 105 0.35 5.79 12.91
N ARG A 106 0.63 4.91 13.89
CA ARG A 106 -0.39 3.98 14.42
C ARG A 106 -1.23 4.67 15.49
N TYR A 107 -2.55 4.49 15.44
CA TYR A 107 -3.47 5.12 16.38
C TYR A 107 -3.28 4.64 17.82
N ASP A 108 -3.15 3.32 18.03
CA ASP A 108 -2.96 2.70 19.35
C ASP A 108 -1.71 3.21 20.12
N LYS A 109 -0.76 3.82 19.42
CA LYS A 109 0.46 4.39 20.01
C LYS A 109 0.43 5.91 20.16
N HIS A 110 -0.45 6.59 19.43
CA HIS A 110 -0.40 8.05 19.30
C HIS A 110 -1.79 8.71 19.32
N SER A 111 -2.83 8.01 19.78
CA SER A 111 -4.22 8.46 19.81
C SER A 111 -4.39 9.83 20.46
N ALA A 112 -3.65 10.13 21.53
CA ALA A 112 -3.67 11.42 22.22
C ALA A 112 -3.33 12.65 21.33
N LYS A 113 -2.72 12.43 20.16
CA LYS A 113 -2.41 13.47 19.16
C LYS A 113 -3.56 13.76 18.19
N ILE A 114 -4.56 12.89 18.11
CA ILE A 114 -5.83 13.18 17.42
C ILE A 114 -6.69 14.01 18.37
N LYS A 115 -7.30 15.07 17.84
CA LYS A 115 -8.24 15.93 18.55
C LYS A 115 -9.59 15.86 17.87
N PHE A 116 -10.64 15.66 18.66
CA PHE A 116 -12.00 15.78 18.18
C PHE A 116 -12.43 17.27 18.12
N PRO A 117 -13.25 17.68 17.14
CA PRO A 117 -13.72 16.87 16.02
C PRO A 117 -12.57 16.49 15.07
N CYS A 118 -12.62 15.26 14.56
CA CYS A 118 -11.64 14.72 13.62
C CYS A 118 -12.32 14.17 12.38
N LEU A 119 -11.54 13.92 11.33
CA LEU A 119 -12.04 13.36 10.07
C LEU A 119 -11.58 11.92 9.92
N VAL A 120 -12.51 11.03 9.59
CA VAL A 120 -12.22 9.61 9.37
C VAL A 120 -12.59 9.15 7.96
N GLN A 121 -11.82 8.20 7.45
CA GLN A 121 -11.97 7.58 6.13
C GLN A 121 -11.73 6.06 6.25
N PRO A 122 -12.31 5.21 5.40
CA PRO A 122 -11.94 3.80 5.34
C PRO A 122 -10.45 3.65 5.01
N LYS A 123 -9.77 2.70 5.66
CA LYS A 123 -8.44 2.28 5.26
C LYS A 123 -8.55 1.22 4.17
N LEU A 124 -8.09 1.57 2.96
CA LEU A 124 -8.09 0.68 1.81
C LEU A 124 -6.85 -0.22 1.81
N ASP A 125 -7.01 -1.47 1.40
CA ASP A 125 -5.92 -2.45 1.24
C ASP A 125 -5.53 -2.58 -0.24
N GLY A 126 -4.95 -1.49 -0.78
CA GLY A 126 -4.61 -1.37 -2.19
C GLY A 126 -3.16 -0.93 -2.42
N VAL A 127 -2.90 -0.36 -3.59
CA VAL A 127 -1.59 0.20 -3.94
C VAL A 127 -1.67 1.72 -3.97
N ARG A 128 -1.14 2.37 -2.94
CA ARG A 128 -1.04 3.83 -2.88
C ARG A 128 -0.37 4.46 -4.10
N MET A 129 -1.04 5.47 -4.64
CA MET A 129 -0.60 6.27 -5.77
C MET A 129 -0.75 7.77 -5.48
N LEU A 130 0.18 8.56 -6.00
CA LEU A 130 -0.01 9.99 -6.16
C LEU A 130 -0.06 10.32 -7.64
N ALA A 131 -0.96 11.23 -8.04
CA ALA A 131 -1.03 11.76 -9.39
C ALA A 131 -0.82 13.27 -9.38
N ARG A 132 -0.14 13.80 -10.39
CA ARG A 132 0.00 15.24 -10.60
C ARG A 132 -0.11 15.54 -12.09
N LYS A 133 -0.72 16.67 -12.43
CA LYS A 133 -0.73 17.19 -13.80
C LYS A 133 0.24 18.36 -13.92
N GLU A 134 1.15 18.29 -14.89
CA GLU A 134 2.10 19.35 -15.24
C GLU A 134 2.17 19.43 -16.76
N ASP A 135 2.11 20.65 -17.31
CA ASP A 135 2.15 20.92 -18.76
C ASP A 135 1.16 20.06 -19.57
N GLY A 136 -0.07 19.89 -19.06
CA GLY A 136 -1.11 19.06 -19.68
C GLY A 136 -0.94 17.55 -19.50
N ILE A 137 0.15 17.07 -18.88
CA ILE A 137 0.49 15.65 -18.74
C ILE A 137 0.24 15.18 -17.32
N VAL A 138 -0.55 14.12 -17.16
CA VAL A 138 -0.71 13.43 -15.86
C VAL A 138 0.37 12.39 -15.69
N THR A 139 1.10 12.49 -14.58
CA THR A 139 2.08 11.49 -14.14
C THR A 139 1.65 10.90 -12.80
N MET A 140 1.90 9.59 -12.60
CA MET A 140 1.61 8.90 -11.34
C MET A 140 2.83 8.20 -10.74
N TRP A 141 2.95 8.32 -9.42
CA TRP A 141 4.03 7.73 -8.64
C TRP A 141 3.47 6.83 -7.55
N SER A 142 4.11 5.68 -7.39
CA SER A 142 3.89 4.83 -6.22
C SER A 142 4.39 5.50 -4.94
N ARG A 143 4.02 4.93 -3.78
CA ARG A 143 4.51 5.35 -2.46
C ARG A 143 6.03 5.56 -2.34
N LYS A 144 6.86 4.85 -3.12
CA LYS A 144 8.32 4.96 -3.08
C LYS A 144 8.91 5.92 -4.13
N GLY A 145 8.05 6.60 -4.90
CA GLY A 145 8.48 7.52 -5.96
C GLY A 145 8.77 6.82 -7.29
N LYS A 146 8.47 5.52 -7.41
CA LYS A 146 8.55 4.81 -8.70
C LYS A 146 7.38 5.24 -9.58
N LEU A 147 7.68 5.66 -10.82
CA LEU A 147 6.70 5.88 -11.88
C LEU A 147 5.96 4.59 -12.22
N ILE A 148 4.64 4.68 -12.35
CA ILE A 148 3.79 3.56 -12.72
C ILE A 148 3.08 3.92 -14.02
N ASP A 149 3.05 2.95 -14.95
CA ASP A 149 2.24 3.04 -16.14
C ASP A 149 0.76 2.91 -15.76
N ILE A 150 -0.03 3.92 -16.11
CA ILE A 150 -1.39 4.11 -15.60
C ILE A 150 -2.36 3.44 -16.57
N PRO A 151 -3.40 2.73 -16.10
CA PRO A 151 -4.48 2.30 -16.98
C PRO A 151 -5.08 3.48 -17.75
N ASP A 152 -5.26 3.33 -19.07
CA ASP A 152 -5.59 4.42 -19.99
C ASP A 152 -6.82 5.23 -19.51
N LYS A 153 -7.87 4.55 -19.03
CA LYS A 153 -9.10 5.19 -18.50
C LYS A 153 -8.86 6.05 -17.25
N ILE A 154 -7.95 5.65 -16.36
CA ILE A 154 -7.61 6.42 -15.17
C ILE A 154 -6.83 7.68 -15.58
N ASN A 155 -5.91 7.55 -16.54
CA ASN A 155 -5.14 8.68 -17.06
C ASN A 155 -6.07 9.71 -17.74
N GLU A 156 -6.94 9.28 -18.63
CA GLU A 156 -7.91 10.13 -19.32
C GLU A 156 -8.79 10.92 -18.32
N GLN A 157 -9.33 10.23 -17.31
CA GLN A 157 -10.17 10.87 -16.29
C GLN A 157 -9.38 11.89 -15.43
N LEU A 158 -8.13 11.58 -15.07
CA LEU A 158 -7.27 12.52 -14.34
C LEU A 158 -6.90 13.73 -15.21
N CYS A 159 -6.64 13.54 -16.50
CA CYS A 159 -6.32 14.61 -17.44
C CYS A 159 -7.49 15.60 -17.59
N LEU A 160 -8.72 15.10 -17.59
CA LEU A 160 -9.94 15.92 -17.62
C LEU A 160 -10.23 16.60 -16.28
N MET A 161 -9.93 15.93 -15.16
CA MET A 161 -10.28 16.38 -13.82
C MET A 161 -9.28 17.39 -13.23
N LEU A 162 -7.99 17.24 -13.52
CA LEU A 162 -6.94 18.07 -12.93
C LEU A 162 -6.59 19.27 -13.82
N GLU A 163 -6.38 20.41 -13.18
CA GLU A 163 -5.66 21.55 -13.77
C GLU A 163 -4.14 21.37 -13.57
N ASP A 164 -3.35 22.06 -14.38
CA ASP A 164 -1.89 22.04 -14.24
C ASP A 164 -1.47 22.57 -12.86
N GLY A 165 -0.51 21.88 -12.23
CA GLY A 165 -0.05 22.14 -10.87
C GLY A 165 -0.89 21.44 -9.79
N GLN A 166 -2.06 20.86 -10.13
CA GLN A 166 -2.88 20.12 -9.17
C GLN A 166 -2.41 18.68 -8.99
N SER A 167 -2.71 18.13 -7.81
CA SER A 167 -2.29 16.79 -7.45
C SER A 167 -3.29 16.05 -6.55
N THR A 168 -3.22 14.72 -6.57
CA THR A 168 -4.07 13.83 -5.78
C THR A 168 -3.25 12.75 -5.11
N ASP A 169 -3.72 12.28 -3.95
CA ASP A 169 -3.17 11.16 -3.21
C ASP A 169 -4.30 10.17 -2.91
N GLY A 170 -4.11 8.92 -3.31
CA GLY A 170 -5.14 7.90 -3.28
C GLY A 170 -4.58 6.48 -3.32
N GLU A 171 -5.45 5.53 -3.56
CA GLU A 171 -5.15 4.09 -3.59
C GLU A 171 -5.70 3.47 -4.89
N LEU A 172 -4.89 2.73 -5.63
CA LEU A 172 -5.42 1.78 -6.62
C LEU A 172 -6.04 0.61 -5.87
N TYR A 173 -7.35 0.47 -5.99
CA TYR A 173 -8.16 -0.41 -5.17
C TYR A 173 -9.42 -0.84 -5.93
N VAL A 174 -9.87 -2.07 -5.71
CA VAL A 174 -11.18 -2.54 -6.16
C VAL A 174 -11.81 -3.26 -4.99
N HIS A 175 -12.99 -2.82 -4.57
CA HIS A 175 -13.63 -3.38 -3.40
C HIS A 175 -13.95 -4.88 -3.60
N GLY A 176 -13.57 -5.71 -2.63
CA GLY A 176 -13.72 -7.17 -2.70
C GLY A 176 -12.62 -7.91 -3.46
N TRP A 177 -11.69 -7.23 -4.14
CA TRP A 177 -10.50 -7.89 -4.69
C TRP A 177 -9.48 -8.21 -3.60
N THR A 178 -8.70 -9.28 -3.82
CA THR A 178 -7.54 -9.56 -2.98
C THR A 178 -6.40 -8.59 -3.30
N PHE A 179 -5.59 -8.27 -2.29
CA PHE A 179 -4.41 -7.43 -2.46
C PHE A 179 -3.44 -7.97 -3.52
N GLN A 180 -3.26 -9.28 -3.59
CA GLN A 180 -2.40 -9.94 -4.59
C GLN A 180 -2.90 -9.72 -6.02
N ARG A 181 -4.23 -9.77 -6.22
CA ARG A 181 -4.84 -9.50 -7.53
C ARG A 181 -4.61 -8.04 -7.94
N ILE A 182 -4.82 -7.10 -7.03
CA ILE A 182 -4.56 -5.67 -7.25
C ILE A 182 -3.09 -5.46 -7.65
N ILE A 183 -2.14 -6.00 -6.87
CA ILE A 183 -0.70 -5.90 -7.21
C ILE A 183 -0.42 -6.45 -8.61
N ALA A 184 -1.00 -7.61 -8.96
CA ALA A 184 -0.75 -8.25 -10.23
C ALA A 184 -1.25 -7.38 -11.41
N ALA A 185 -2.44 -6.79 -11.27
CA ALA A 185 -3.02 -5.88 -12.27
C ALA A 185 -2.25 -4.55 -12.40
N VAL A 186 -1.66 -4.06 -11.30
CA VAL A 186 -0.82 -2.84 -11.30
C VAL A 186 0.57 -3.08 -11.91
N LYS A 187 1.17 -4.25 -11.67
CA LYS A 187 2.53 -4.56 -12.13
C LYS A 187 2.62 -4.85 -13.62
N LYS A 188 1.56 -5.39 -14.22
CA LYS A 188 1.54 -5.81 -15.62
C LYS A 188 0.10 -5.70 -16.13
N LYS A 189 -0.08 -5.19 -17.35
CA LYS A 189 -1.39 -5.14 -18.02
C LYS A 189 -1.94 -6.56 -18.21
N ARG A 190 -3.20 -6.75 -17.82
CA ARG A 190 -3.99 -7.99 -17.89
C ARG A 190 -5.43 -7.63 -18.27
N ASP A 191 -6.25 -8.64 -18.54
CA ASP A 191 -7.65 -8.47 -18.96
C ASP A 191 -8.49 -7.68 -17.93
N ASP A 192 -8.13 -7.75 -16.65
CA ASP A 192 -8.82 -7.04 -15.58
C ASP A 192 -8.14 -5.72 -15.15
N THR A 193 -7.03 -5.32 -15.76
CA THR A 193 -6.34 -4.05 -15.42
C THR A 193 -7.24 -2.84 -15.61
N ASP A 194 -8.12 -2.85 -16.62
CA ASP A 194 -9.05 -1.75 -16.89
C ASP A 194 -10.20 -1.64 -15.87
N LEU A 195 -10.33 -2.63 -14.98
CA LEU A 195 -11.28 -2.60 -13.86
C LEU A 195 -10.67 -1.97 -12.59
N LEU A 196 -9.37 -1.66 -12.59
CA LEU A 196 -8.76 -0.96 -11.46
C LEU A 196 -9.44 0.41 -11.25
N GLU A 197 -9.63 0.77 -9.99
CA GLU A 197 -10.19 2.06 -9.62
C GLU A 197 -9.12 2.82 -8.82
N TYR A 198 -9.02 4.13 -9.03
CA TYR A 198 -8.20 5.03 -8.24
C TYR A 198 -9.09 5.78 -7.25
N HIS A 199 -8.96 5.40 -5.97
CA HIS A 199 -9.72 5.93 -4.86
C HIS A 199 -8.94 7.07 -4.20
N ILE A 200 -9.33 8.30 -4.50
CA ILE A 200 -8.68 9.53 -4.03
C ILE A 200 -9.22 9.89 -2.63
N TYR A 201 -8.32 10.11 -1.68
CA TYR A 201 -8.67 10.46 -0.30
C TYR A 201 -8.09 11.81 0.18
N ASP A 202 -7.17 12.43 -0.56
CA ASP A 202 -6.56 13.74 -0.24
C ASP A 202 -6.11 14.43 -1.55
N SER A 203 -6.10 15.76 -1.56
CA SER A 203 -5.50 16.57 -2.63
C SER A 203 -4.37 17.40 -2.03
N PRO A 204 -3.11 16.92 -2.11
CA PRO A 204 -1.98 17.59 -1.48
C PRO A 204 -1.85 19.05 -1.94
N HIS A 205 -1.78 19.97 -0.98
CA HIS A 205 -1.61 21.41 -1.20
C HIS A 205 -0.67 21.98 -0.13
N PRO A 206 0.23 22.93 -0.47
CA PRO A 206 1.27 23.42 0.44
C PRO A 206 0.73 24.08 1.72
N THR A 207 -0.41 24.76 1.65
CA THR A 207 -0.90 25.62 2.73
C THR A 207 -2.31 25.30 3.24
N LEU A 208 -3.05 24.42 2.56
CA LEU A 208 -4.45 24.16 2.92
C LEU A 208 -4.53 23.11 4.03
N PRO A 209 -5.41 23.30 5.04
CA PRO A 209 -5.73 22.26 6.02
C PRO A 209 -6.45 21.09 5.37
N PHE A 210 -6.43 19.91 6.00
CA PHE A 210 -6.96 18.68 5.41
C PHE A 210 -8.44 18.77 5.03
N GLU A 211 -9.27 19.43 5.84
CA GLU A 211 -10.68 19.64 5.49
C GLU A 211 -10.84 20.37 4.14
N MET A 212 -9.96 21.35 3.87
CA MET A 212 -9.91 22.11 2.62
C MET A 212 -9.08 21.41 1.53
N ARG A 213 -8.66 20.16 1.74
CA ARG A 213 -8.03 19.29 0.74
C ARG A 213 -8.87 18.06 0.41
N LEU A 214 -9.99 17.88 1.11
CA LEU A 214 -10.94 16.82 0.77
C LEU A 214 -11.42 17.05 -0.66
N PRO A 215 -11.42 16.04 -1.53
CA PRO A 215 -11.85 16.23 -2.91
C PRO A 215 -13.27 16.81 -3.08
N GLN A 216 -14.11 16.70 -2.04
CA GLN A 216 -15.48 17.26 -1.98
C GLN A 216 -15.54 18.73 -1.52
N LYS A 217 -14.49 19.26 -0.87
CA LYS A 217 -14.43 20.63 -0.31
C LYS A 217 -13.22 21.46 -0.81
N GLY A 218 -12.19 20.80 -1.33
CA GLY A 218 -10.81 21.29 -1.43
C GLY A 218 -10.10 21.10 -2.77
N ILE A 219 -10.76 20.45 -3.71
CA ILE A 219 -10.58 20.68 -5.14
C ILE A 219 -11.87 21.40 -5.53
N GLY A 220 -11.80 22.61 -6.10
CA GLY A 220 -12.94 23.52 -6.30
C GLY A 220 -14.30 22.82 -6.36
N ALA A 221 -15.07 22.91 -5.27
CA ALA A 221 -16.40 22.30 -5.13
C ALA A 221 -17.38 22.79 -6.22
N THR A 222 -17.01 23.83 -6.96
CA THR A 222 -17.70 24.38 -8.13
C THR A 222 -17.41 23.66 -9.46
N LEU A 223 -16.28 22.96 -9.62
CA LEU A 223 -15.95 22.20 -10.86
C LEU A 223 -16.33 20.72 -10.76
N TYR A 224 -16.45 20.19 -9.54
CA TYR A 224 -16.68 18.78 -9.25
C TYR A 224 -18.01 18.20 -9.78
N PRO A 225 -19.16 18.91 -9.70
CA PRO A 225 -20.39 18.39 -10.32
C PRO A 225 -20.25 18.31 -11.85
N HIS A 226 -19.52 19.24 -12.48
CA HIS A 226 -19.50 19.38 -13.94
C HIS A 226 -18.72 18.27 -14.67
N TYR A 227 -17.54 17.88 -14.17
CA TYR A 227 -16.72 16.85 -14.84
C TYR A 227 -17.21 15.42 -14.60
N CYS A 228 -17.80 15.14 -13.44
CA CYS A 228 -18.20 13.78 -13.04
C CYS A 228 -19.68 13.44 -13.31
N GLN A 229 -20.53 14.43 -13.62
CA GLN A 229 -21.93 14.21 -13.99
C GLN A 229 -22.07 13.55 -15.37
N SER A 230 -21.13 13.76 -16.29
CA SER A 230 -21.15 13.17 -17.64
C SER A 230 -20.65 11.72 -17.68
N TRP A 231 -19.96 11.26 -16.63
CA TRP A 231 -19.44 9.90 -16.57
C TRP A 231 -20.56 8.93 -16.20
N THR A 232 -20.85 7.96 -17.07
CA THR A 232 -21.78 6.85 -16.78
C THR A 232 -21.22 5.98 -15.64
N ASN A 233 -22.07 5.36 -14.83
CA ASN A 233 -21.63 4.50 -13.72
C ASN A 233 -20.68 3.35 -14.15
N ASN A 234 -20.77 2.90 -15.41
CA ASN A 234 -19.91 1.86 -15.98
C ASN A 234 -18.56 2.39 -16.52
N GLY A 235 -18.33 3.70 -16.53
CA GLY A 235 -17.12 4.33 -17.04
C GLY A 235 -16.22 4.97 -15.97
N LYS A 236 -16.60 4.94 -14.68
CA LYS A 236 -15.86 5.63 -13.61
C LYS A 236 -14.76 4.74 -13.03
N ASN A 237 -13.51 5.05 -13.36
CA ASN A 237 -12.35 4.45 -12.70
C ASN A 237 -11.78 5.37 -11.61
N ILE A 238 -12.16 6.65 -11.56
CA ILE A 238 -11.89 7.54 -10.44
C ILE A 238 -13.02 7.48 -9.42
N LYS A 239 -12.65 7.26 -8.15
CA LYS A 239 -13.57 7.28 -7.00
C LYS A 239 -13.02 8.17 -5.90
N PHE A 240 -13.91 8.71 -5.08
CA PHE A 240 -13.54 9.52 -3.93
C PHE A 240 -13.89 8.78 -2.66
N VAL A 241 -12.93 8.73 -1.74
CA VAL A 241 -13.12 8.09 -0.46
C VAL A 241 -14.03 8.95 0.40
N ALA A 242 -15.14 8.38 0.86
CA ALA A 242 -16.05 9.04 1.78
C ALA A 242 -15.33 9.45 3.06
N THR A 243 -15.57 10.68 3.50
CA THR A 243 -14.99 11.23 4.71
C THR A 243 -16.11 11.61 5.67
N TYR A 244 -15.94 11.25 6.94
CA TYR A 244 -16.93 11.50 7.98
C TYR A 244 -16.33 12.38 9.06
N ASP A 245 -17.09 13.39 9.49
CA ASP A 245 -16.81 14.17 10.69
C ASP A 245 -17.19 13.33 11.91
N VAL A 246 -16.28 13.26 12.88
CA VAL A 246 -16.44 12.50 14.13
C VAL A 246 -16.18 13.44 15.28
N VAL A 247 -17.21 13.69 16.11
CA VAL A 247 -17.15 14.73 17.14
C VAL A 247 -16.64 14.23 18.49
N ASP A 248 -16.64 12.92 18.73
CA ASP A 248 -16.16 12.33 19.98
C ASP A 248 -15.71 10.86 19.81
N GLN A 249 -15.30 10.24 20.93
CA GLN A 249 -14.84 8.86 20.95
C GLN A 249 -15.96 7.83 20.69
N ALA A 250 -17.20 8.11 21.09
CA ALA A 250 -18.29 7.17 20.90
C ALA A 250 -18.64 7.03 19.42
N GLU A 251 -18.72 8.15 18.69
CA GLU A 251 -18.86 8.13 17.24
C GLU A 251 -17.66 7.48 16.56
N PHE A 252 -16.44 7.73 17.04
CA PHE A 252 -15.23 7.12 16.50
C PHE A 252 -15.30 5.59 16.51
N ASP A 253 -15.72 5.01 17.64
CA ASP A 253 -15.82 3.56 17.81
C ASP A 253 -16.93 2.95 16.91
N VAL A 254 -18.02 3.69 16.68
CA VAL A 254 -19.08 3.31 15.73
C VAL A 254 -18.54 3.29 14.30
N PHE A 255 -17.84 4.34 13.86
CA PHE A 255 -17.25 4.38 12.53
C PHE A 255 -16.16 3.31 12.34
N GLU A 256 -15.30 3.08 13.33
CA GLU A 256 -14.30 1.99 13.28
C GLU A 256 -14.99 0.63 13.03
N GLY A 257 -16.05 0.33 13.80
CA GLY A 257 -16.83 -0.90 13.63
C GLY A 257 -17.49 -1.00 12.25
N MET A 258 -18.06 0.10 11.75
CA MET A 258 -18.67 0.15 10.41
C MET A 258 -17.65 -0.16 9.31
N MET A 259 -16.44 0.42 9.36
CA MET A 259 -15.41 0.17 8.33
C MET A 259 -15.02 -1.31 8.26
N VAL A 260 -14.94 -1.97 9.41
CA VAL A 260 -14.59 -3.41 9.47
C VAL A 260 -15.74 -4.29 9.01
N GLN A 261 -16.99 -3.97 9.38
CA GLN A 261 -18.18 -4.67 8.85
C GLN A 261 -18.27 -4.57 7.33
N GLN A 262 -17.87 -3.42 6.77
CA GLN A 262 -17.80 -3.20 5.33
C GLN A 262 -16.55 -3.79 4.67
N ASN A 263 -15.77 -4.63 5.38
CA ASN A 263 -14.61 -5.34 4.86
C ASN A 263 -13.47 -4.41 4.36
N TYR A 264 -13.34 -3.23 4.96
CA TYR A 264 -12.14 -2.40 4.83
C TYR A 264 -11.03 -2.89 5.77
N GLU A 265 -9.79 -2.48 5.49
CA GLU A 265 -8.61 -2.89 6.25
C GLU A 265 -8.58 -2.30 7.68
N GLY A 266 -9.42 -1.30 7.94
CA GLY A 266 -9.50 -0.51 9.17
C GLY A 266 -9.98 0.91 8.85
N MET A 267 -9.53 1.87 9.65
CA MET A 267 -9.90 3.28 9.51
C MET A 267 -8.66 4.17 9.48
N MET A 268 -8.70 5.25 8.70
CA MET A 268 -7.74 6.35 8.71
C MET A 268 -8.36 7.52 9.45
N VAL A 269 -7.62 8.14 10.37
CA VAL A 269 -8.07 9.33 11.10
C VAL A 269 -7.10 10.49 10.91
N ARG A 270 -7.64 11.70 10.77
CA ARG A 270 -6.90 12.93 10.52
C ARG A 270 -7.42 14.09 11.37
N ASN A 271 -6.50 14.96 11.81
CA ASN A 271 -6.87 16.26 12.39
C ASN A 271 -7.35 17.19 11.26
N GLN A 272 -8.50 17.86 11.44
CA GLN A 272 -9.12 18.73 10.43
C GLN A 272 -8.15 19.80 9.88
N ASN A 273 -7.44 20.48 10.78
CA ASN A 273 -6.56 21.60 10.46
C ASN A 273 -5.13 21.19 10.05
N SER A 274 -4.90 19.90 9.79
CA SER A 274 -3.54 19.42 9.51
C SER A 274 -3.07 19.76 8.11
N LEU A 275 -1.84 20.24 8.00
CA LEU A 275 -1.17 20.45 6.72
C LEU A 275 -0.64 19.13 6.14
N TYR A 276 -0.59 19.05 4.80
CA TYR A 276 0.04 17.94 4.11
C TYR A 276 1.56 18.03 4.26
N LYS A 277 2.20 16.96 4.73
CA LYS A 277 3.67 16.90 4.92
C LYS A 277 4.27 15.84 4.01
N TYR A 278 4.86 16.28 2.90
CA TYR A 278 5.53 15.40 1.94
C TYR A 278 6.67 14.62 2.60
N LYS A 279 6.81 13.33 2.22
CA LYS A 279 7.86 12.42 2.73
C LYS A 279 7.99 12.39 4.26
N HIS A 280 6.91 12.65 4.98
CA HIS A 280 6.94 12.80 6.44
C HIS A 280 5.90 11.88 7.08
N ARG A 281 6.24 11.29 8.24
CA ARG A 281 5.27 10.53 9.03
C ARG A 281 4.58 11.48 10.01
N SER A 282 3.32 11.81 9.75
CA SER A 282 2.60 12.84 10.49
C SER A 282 1.80 12.25 11.65
N TYR A 283 1.87 12.87 12.82
CA TYR A 283 0.97 12.56 13.95
C TYR A 283 -0.47 12.96 13.67
N ASP A 284 -0.68 13.86 12.71
CA ASP A 284 -1.98 14.31 12.27
C ASP A 284 -2.68 13.33 11.30
N LEU A 285 -2.00 12.24 10.93
CA LEU A 285 -2.52 11.16 10.10
C LEU A 285 -2.23 9.84 10.81
N GLN A 286 -3.27 9.14 11.26
CA GLN A 286 -3.09 7.87 11.96
C GLN A 286 -3.92 6.78 11.32
N LYS A 287 -3.38 5.55 11.35
CA LYS A 287 -4.08 4.34 10.92
C LYS A 287 -4.57 3.58 12.15
N VAL A 288 -5.84 3.24 12.13
CA VAL A 288 -6.53 2.43 13.13
C VAL A 288 -6.60 1.01 12.58
N LYS A 289 -5.96 0.09 13.31
CA LYS A 289 -5.92 -1.34 13.03
C LYS A 289 -5.80 -2.07 14.36
N ARG A 290 -6.93 -2.35 15.00
CA ARG A 290 -6.96 -3.23 16.17
C ARG A 290 -7.16 -4.64 15.64
N PHE A 291 -6.12 -5.47 15.70
CA PHE A 291 -6.25 -6.89 15.45
C PHE A 291 -5.40 -7.61 16.49
N VAL A 292 -6.07 -8.40 17.32
CA VAL A 292 -5.53 -9.40 18.24
C VAL A 292 -5.72 -10.76 17.57
N ASP A 293 -4.67 -11.58 17.59
CA ASP A 293 -4.76 -12.97 17.18
C ASP A 293 -4.78 -13.81 18.47
N ASP A 294 -5.77 -14.69 18.61
CA ASP A 294 -5.85 -15.67 19.70
C ASP A 294 -6.38 -17.00 19.15
N GLU A 295 -6.32 -18.06 19.95
CA GLU A 295 -6.67 -19.41 19.55
C GLU A 295 -7.94 -19.89 20.25
N PHE A 296 -8.85 -20.44 19.45
CA PHE A 296 -10.14 -20.92 19.94
C PHE A 296 -10.41 -22.32 19.42
N GLU A 297 -10.91 -23.19 20.29
CA GLU A 297 -11.29 -24.54 19.92
C GLU A 297 -12.52 -24.50 19.00
N ILE A 298 -12.46 -25.27 17.90
CA ILE A 298 -13.56 -25.47 16.97
C ILE A 298 -14.48 -26.54 17.55
N ILE A 299 -15.69 -26.14 17.94
CA ILE A 299 -16.71 -27.05 18.50
C ILE A 299 -17.76 -27.46 17.45
N GLY A 300 -17.71 -26.87 16.27
CA GLY A 300 -18.59 -27.23 15.16
C GLY A 300 -18.53 -26.23 14.02
N GLY A 301 -19.58 -26.23 13.21
CA GLY A 301 -19.71 -25.32 12.08
C GLY A 301 -21.14 -25.31 11.55
N LYS A 302 -21.43 -24.32 10.72
CA LYS A 302 -22.72 -24.19 10.04
C LYS A 302 -22.52 -23.76 8.59
N ASP A 303 -23.57 -23.99 7.82
CA ASP A 303 -23.62 -23.51 6.44
C ASP A 303 -23.71 -21.99 6.40
N GLY A 304 -23.00 -21.38 5.45
CA GLY A 304 -23.12 -19.97 5.14
C GLY A 304 -24.47 -19.63 4.51
N SER A 305 -24.84 -18.36 4.55
CA SER A 305 -26.11 -17.89 3.97
C SER A 305 -25.88 -17.15 2.64
N GLY A 306 -26.90 -17.16 1.77
CA GLY A 306 -26.91 -16.36 0.53
C GLY A 306 -25.81 -16.78 -0.44
N ARG A 307 -24.96 -15.83 -0.85
CA ARG A 307 -23.80 -16.11 -1.74
C ARG A 307 -22.77 -17.05 -1.09
N GLU A 308 -22.89 -17.29 0.21
CA GLU A 308 -22.02 -18.19 0.97
C GLU A 308 -22.60 -19.58 1.26
N ALA A 309 -23.74 -19.94 0.66
CA ALA A 309 -24.28 -21.28 0.79
C ALA A 309 -23.29 -22.36 0.31
N GLY A 310 -23.21 -23.43 1.09
CA GLY A 310 -22.24 -24.53 0.98
C GLY A 310 -20.86 -24.22 1.55
N MET A 311 -20.60 -23.04 2.12
CA MET A 311 -19.29 -22.67 2.66
C MET A 311 -19.29 -22.65 4.19
N ILE A 312 -18.21 -23.14 4.78
CA ILE A 312 -18.06 -23.22 6.24
C ILE A 312 -18.14 -21.82 6.89
N VAL A 313 -18.88 -21.77 7.99
CA VAL A 313 -18.70 -20.84 9.10
C VAL A 313 -18.42 -21.70 10.33
N PHE A 314 -17.21 -21.61 10.89
CA PHE A 314 -16.86 -22.36 12.10
C PHE A 314 -17.62 -21.82 13.29
N ARG A 315 -17.87 -22.69 14.27
CA ARG A 315 -18.33 -22.31 15.59
C ARG A 315 -17.24 -22.66 16.59
N CYS A 316 -16.78 -21.65 17.30
CA CYS A 316 -15.66 -21.75 18.23
C CYS A 316 -16.12 -21.41 19.66
N ILE A 317 -15.33 -21.81 20.65
CA ILE A 317 -15.61 -21.54 22.06
C ILE A 317 -14.45 -20.77 22.71
N THR A 318 -14.77 -19.80 23.56
CA THR A 318 -13.77 -19.08 24.37
C THR A 318 -13.36 -19.92 25.59
N GLY A 319 -12.22 -19.60 26.23
CA GLY A 319 -11.83 -20.22 27.50
C GLY A 319 -12.82 -20.01 28.65
N GLY A 320 -13.72 -19.02 28.51
CA GLY A 320 -14.85 -18.78 29.44
C GLY A 320 -16.13 -19.55 29.08
N GLY A 321 -16.12 -20.40 28.05
CA GLY A 321 -17.26 -21.25 27.67
C GLY A 321 -18.29 -20.59 26.75
N LEU A 322 -17.96 -19.45 26.12
CA LEU A 322 -18.90 -18.76 25.23
C LEU A 322 -18.68 -19.15 23.77
N GLU A 323 -19.76 -19.52 23.10
CA GLU A 323 -19.73 -19.88 21.68
C GLU A 323 -19.84 -18.64 20.78
N PHE A 324 -19.12 -18.65 19.66
CA PHE A 324 -19.24 -17.63 18.62
C PHE A 324 -18.91 -18.19 17.24
N ASP A 325 -19.49 -17.58 16.21
CA ASP A 325 -19.28 -17.98 14.83
C ASP A 325 -18.11 -17.22 14.19
N VAL A 326 -17.30 -17.93 13.42
CA VAL A 326 -16.10 -17.41 12.77
C VAL A 326 -16.08 -17.83 11.32
N ARG A 327 -16.05 -16.84 10.42
CA ARG A 327 -15.81 -17.07 9.00
C ARG A 327 -14.30 -17.23 8.77
N PRO A 328 -13.81 -18.39 8.29
CA PRO A 328 -12.40 -18.54 7.94
C PRO A 328 -12.07 -17.79 6.63
N LYS A 329 -10.81 -17.37 6.50
CA LYS A 329 -10.25 -16.93 5.22
C LYS A 329 -10.10 -18.13 4.28
N GLY A 330 -10.12 -17.85 2.98
CA GLY A 330 -9.94 -18.86 1.94
C GLY A 330 -10.82 -18.57 0.72
N SER A 331 -10.50 -19.24 -0.39
CA SER A 331 -11.33 -19.23 -1.59
C SER A 331 -12.69 -19.91 -1.32
N HIS A 332 -13.66 -19.71 -2.22
CA HIS A 332 -14.95 -20.39 -2.09
C HIS A 332 -14.83 -21.92 -2.15
N GLU A 333 -13.91 -22.41 -2.97
CA GLU A 333 -13.67 -23.84 -3.15
C GLU A 333 -13.04 -24.46 -1.90
N GLU A 334 -11.99 -23.82 -1.36
CA GLU A 334 -11.36 -24.21 -0.09
C GLU A 334 -12.39 -24.26 1.05
N ARG A 335 -13.24 -23.24 1.16
CA ARG A 335 -14.27 -23.19 2.22
C ARG A 335 -15.37 -24.23 2.05
N ARG A 336 -15.70 -24.63 0.83
CA ARG A 336 -16.63 -25.76 0.57
C ARG A 336 -15.99 -27.08 0.95
N GLU A 337 -14.72 -27.28 0.60
CA GLU A 337 -13.98 -28.48 0.95
C GLU A 337 -13.87 -28.63 2.47
N VAL A 338 -13.54 -27.56 3.19
CA VAL A 338 -13.51 -27.55 4.66
C VAL A 338 -14.89 -27.87 5.23
N PHE A 339 -15.98 -27.34 4.66
CA PHE A 339 -17.34 -27.64 5.12
C PHE A 339 -17.70 -29.12 4.95
N ASN A 340 -17.39 -29.68 3.78
CA ASN A 340 -17.61 -31.11 3.48
C ASN A 340 -16.77 -32.03 4.38
N ASN A 341 -15.70 -31.53 4.98
CA ASN A 341 -14.78 -32.27 5.85
C ASN A 341 -14.79 -31.74 7.29
N LEU A 342 -15.86 -31.07 7.73
CA LEU A 342 -15.93 -30.36 9.01
C LEU A 342 -15.50 -31.23 10.20
N GLU A 343 -15.87 -32.50 10.23
CA GLU A 343 -15.53 -33.45 11.31
C GLU A 343 -14.01 -33.53 11.58
N LYS A 344 -13.16 -33.33 10.56
CA LYS A 344 -11.68 -33.33 10.70
C LYS A 344 -11.13 -32.12 11.47
N TYR A 345 -11.96 -31.10 11.69
CA TYR A 345 -11.56 -29.83 12.29
C TYR A 345 -12.15 -29.63 13.69
N ILE A 346 -13.18 -30.40 14.07
CA ILE A 346 -13.76 -30.33 15.42
C ILE A 346 -12.71 -30.78 16.45
N GLY A 347 -12.58 -30.04 17.55
CA GLY A 347 -11.58 -30.22 18.61
C GLY A 347 -10.22 -29.60 18.32
N LYS A 348 -9.97 -29.10 17.09
CA LYS A 348 -8.74 -28.38 16.76
C LYS A 348 -8.84 -26.90 17.14
N HIS A 349 -7.69 -26.24 17.23
CA HIS A 349 -7.62 -24.81 17.49
C HIS A 349 -7.55 -24.01 16.18
N LEU A 350 -8.45 -23.03 16.05
CA LEU A 350 -8.44 -22.03 15.01
C LEU A 350 -7.73 -20.78 15.55
N THR A 351 -6.67 -20.33 14.86
CA THR A 351 -6.16 -18.97 15.09
C THR A 351 -7.17 -17.98 14.52
N VAL A 352 -7.77 -17.18 15.39
CA VAL A 352 -8.77 -16.17 15.05
C VAL A 352 -8.17 -14.79 15.24
N ARG A 353 -8.25 -13.98 14.20
CA ARG A 353 -7.96 -12.55 14.25
C ARG A 353 -9.23 -11.79 14.55
N TYR A 354 -9.24 -10.97 15.59
CA TYR A 354 -10.39 -10.16 16.02
C TYR A 354 -9.90 -8.82 16.59
N GLN A 355 -10.78 -7.83 16.81
CA GLN A 355 -10.31 -6.51 17.25
C GLN A 355 -10.03 -6.45 18.75
N GLU A 356 -11.04 -6.83 19.52
CA GLU A 356 -11.13 -6.81 20.98
C GLU A 356 -12.19 -7.84 21.40
N LEU A 357 -12.25 -8.19 22.68
CA LEU A 357 -13.37 -8.98 23.23
C LEU A 357 -14.54 -8.03 23.53
N THR A 358 -15.78 -8.48 23.32
CA THR A 358 -17.00 -7.82 23.81
C THR A 358 -17.06 -7.87 25.34
N ASP A 359 -17.97 -7.13 25.97
CA ASP A 359 -18.15 -7.14 27.44
C ASP A 359 -18.47 -8.53 28.00
N ASP A 360 -19.16 -9.38 27.21
CA ASP A 360 -19.39 -10.78 27.57
C ASP A 360 -18.18 -11.68 27.27
N GLY A 361 -17.14 -11.19 26.60
CA GLY A 361 -15.89 -11.92 26.38
C GLY A 361 -15.80 -12.65 25.04
N ARG A 362 -16.63 -12.30 24.04
CA ARG A 362 -16.58 -12.88 22.69
C ARG A 362 -15.68 -12.04 21.77
N PRO A 363 -14.87 -12.67 20.90
CA PRO A 363 -14.14 -11.95 19.85
C PRO A 363 -15.05 -11.08 18.97
N ARG A 364 -14.75 -9.78 18.89
CA ARG A 364 -15.47 -8.82 18.03
C ARG A 364 -14.88 -8.83 16.62
N PHE A 365 -15.76 -9.03 15.63
CA PHE A 365 -15.42 -9.19 14.20
C PHE A 365 -14.35 -10.27 13.93
N PRO A 366 -14.59 -11.52 14.36
CA PRO A 366 -13.60 -12.58 14.26
C PRO A 366 -13.44 -13.08 12.83
N VAL A 367 -12.19 -13.30 12.44
CA VAL A 367 -11.82 -13.89 11.16
C VAL A 367 -10.85 -15.04 11.39
N GLY A 368 -11.24 -16.24 10.95
CA GLY A 368 -10.41 -17.44 11.06
C GLY A 368 -9.22 -17.34 10.11
N VAL A 369 -8.01 -17.49 10.63
CA VAL A 369 -6.76 -17.32 9.87
C VAL A 369 -6.22 -18.66 9.41
N VAL A 370 -6.05 -19.61 10.33
CA VAL A 370 -5.48 -20.93 10.07
C VAL A 370 -5.91 -21.90 11.16
N VAL A 371 -6.22 -23.15 10.79
CA VAL A 371 -6.40 -24.25 11.74
C VAL A 371 -5.04 -24.87 12.02
N ARG A 372 -4.69 -25.07 13.29
CA ARG A 372 -3.43 -25.70 13.68
C ARG A 372 -3.54 -27.22 13.64
N ASP A 373 -2.64 -27.84 12.89
CA ASP A 373 -2.58 -29.28 12.63
C ASP A 373 -1.21 -29.90 13.00
N TYR A 374 -0.43 -29.27 13.90
CA TYR A 374 0.99 -29.58 14.13
C TYR A 374 1.35 -30.17 15.50
N GLU A 375 0.40 -30.74 16.23
CA GLU A 375 0.69 -31.54 17.45
C GLU A 375 0.23 -32.99 17.29
#